data_AF-A0AA96RJ02-F1
#
_entry.id   AF-A0AA96RJ02-F1
#
_cell.length_a   1.000
_cell.length_b   1.000
_cell.length_c   1.000
_cell.angle_alpha   90.00
_cell.angle_beta   90.00
_cell.angle_gamma   90.00
#
_symmetry.space_group_name_H-M   'P 1'
#
loop_
_entity.id
_entity.type
_entity.pdbx_description
1 polymer ?
#
loop_
_entity_poly.entity_id
_entity_poly.type
_entity_poly.pdbx_seq_one_letter_code
_entity_poly.pdbx_strand_id
1 'polypeptide(L)'
;MGMWVNTTSTANNQYLFGGWNDGPGVQFSMNVGSSTGKINLYHSSFGRINSATSVNDGKWHLVTWRYAKNGTFKIYIDGNEEASANFGTINWNSWYWIISASGSSKSNGFIGSIDDVRIYSRVLSPSEIHDLSIQ
;
A
#
# COMPACT_ATOMS: atom_id res chain seq x y z
N MET A 1 7.59 -0.07 2.42
CA MET A 1 7.64 0.88 1.29
C MET A 1 6.73 2.05 1.60
N GLY A 2 6.98 3.22 1.03
CA GLY A 2 6.11 4.37 1.13
C GLY A 2 6.07 5.16 -0.17
N MET A 3 5.02 5.96 -0.35
CA MET A 3 4.85 6.88 -1.48
C MET A 3 3.87 7.99 -1.10
N TRP A 4 4.07 9.16 -1.68
CA TRP A 4 3.10 10.24 -1.60
C TRP A 4 2.03 10.05 -2.69
N VAL A 5 0.77 10.27 -2.31
CA VAL A 5 -0.37 10.10 -3.23
C VAL A 5 -1.30 11.30 -3.14
N ASN A 6 -1.86 11.73 -4.28
CA ASN A 6 -2.91 12.73 -4.34
C ASN A 6 -4.00 12.27 -5.30
N THR A 7 -5.24 12.22 -4.82
CA THR A 7 -6.38 11.79 -5.63
C THR A 7 -7.70 12.35 -5.11
N THR A 8 -8.69 12.43 -5.99
CA THR A 8 -10.12 12.59 -5.66
C THR A 8 -10.95 11.40 -6.15
N SER A 9 -10.28 10.36 -6.66
CA SER A 9 -10.91 9.23 -7.31
C SER A 9 -11.71 8.38 -6.33
N THR A 10 -12.94 8.07 -6.72
CA THR A 10 -13.82 7.10 -6.06
C THR A 10 -13.89 5.78 -6.82
N ALA A 11 -13.09 5.62 -7.89
CA ALA A 11 -13.07 4.40 -8.69
C ALA A 11 -12.68 3.19 -7.82
N ASN A 12 -13.32 2.06 -8.09
CA ASN A 12 -13.05 0.82 -7.39
C ASN A 12 -11.74 0.20 -7.86
N ASN A 13 -11.05 -0.48 -6.94
CA ASN A 13 -9.92 -1.35 -7.17
C ASN A 13 -8.77 -0.67 -7.92
N GLN A 14 -8.04 0.20 -7.22
CA GLN A 14 -6.90 0.94 -7.76
C GLN A 14 -5.60 0.42 -7.15
N TYR A 15 -4.66 -0.04 -7.98
CA TYR A 15 -3.38 -0.59 -7.53
C TYR A 15 -2.35 0.52 -7.43
N LEU A 16 -1.73 0.67 -6.26
CA LEU A 16 -0.59 1.56 -6.08
C LEU A 16 0.72 0.83 -6.34
N PHE A 17 0.80 -0.42 -5.89
CA PHE A 17 1.94 -1.31 -6.15
C PHE A 17 1.46 -2.75 -6.27
N GLY A 18 1.70 -3.37 -7.41
CA GLY A 18 1.11 -4.66 -7.76
C GLY A 18 2.13 -5.79 -7.88
N GLY A 19 1.79 -6.94 -7.26
CA GLY A 19 2.45 -8.23 -7.43
C GLY A 19 1.45 -9.38 -7.33
N TRP A 20 0.30 -9.28 -8.00
CA TRP A 20 -0.80 -10.27 -7.84
C TRP A 20 -0.61 -11.54 -8.66
N ASN A 21 -0.76 -11.47 -9.99
CA ASN A 21 -0.82 -12.66 -10.87
C ASN A 21 0.52 -13.39 -11.02
N ASP A 22 1.62 -12.66 -10.85
CA ASP A 22 3.00 -13.16 -10.95
C ASP A 22 3.77 -12.67 -9.73
N GLY A 23 3.17 -12.80 -8.54
CA GLY A 23 3.78 -12.29 -7.32
C GLY A 23 3.38 -13.06 -6.07
N PRO A 24 3.77 -12.57 -4.88
CA PRO A 24 3.54 -13.27 -3.62
C PRO A 24 2.07 -13.30 -3.18
N GLY A 25 1.12 -12.97 -4.05
CA GLY A 25 -0.29 -12.80 -3.69
C GLY A 25 -0.55 -11.56 -2.83
N VAL A 26 0.38 -10.59 -2.81
CA VAL A 26 0.23 -9.33 -2.07
C VAL A 26 -0.32 -8.23 -2.97
N GLN A 27 -1.28 -7.47 -2.45
CA GLN A 27 -1.84 -6.29 -3.07
C GLN A 27 -1.62 -5.05 -2.22
N PHE A 28 -1.09 -3.99 -2.82
CA PHE A 28 -1.07 -2.65 -2.24
C PHE A 28 -1.98 -1.76 -3.08
N SER A 29 -3.15 -1.40 -2.55
CA SER A 29 -4.24 -0.84 -3.35
C SER A 29 -5.08 0.18 -2.58
N MET A 30 -6.04 0.77 -3.27
CA MET A 30 -7.10 1.62 -2.75
C MET A 30 -8.44 1.12 -3.28
N ASN A 31 -9.52 1.33 -2.51
CA ASN A 31 -10.89 1.14 -2.97
C ASN A 31 -11.24 -0.29 -3.43
N VAL A 32 -10.63 -1.33 -2.85
CA VAL A 32 -10.98 -2.70 -3.24
C VAL A 32 -12.38 -3.04 -2.73
N GLY A 33 -13.36 -3.20 -3.63
CA GLY A 33 -14.75 -3.50 -3.28
C GLY A 33 -15.47 -2.40 -2.48
N SER A 34 -14.97 -1.17 -2.54
CA SER A 34 -15.58 0.01 -1.92
C SER A 34 -15.08 1.28 -2.60
N SER A 35 -15.82 2.38 -2.54
CA SER A 35 -15.43 3.69 -3.10
C SER A 35 -14.98 4.69 -2.01
N THR A 36 -14.37 4.18 -0.94
CA THR A 36 -14.20 4.92 0.33
C THR A 36 -12.98 5.83 0.40
N GLY A 37 -12.05 5.75 -0.56
CA GLY A 37 -10.73 6.38 -0.52
C GLY A 37 -9.72 5.70 0.39
N LYS A 38 -10.03 4.51 0.91
CA LYS A 38 -9.17 3.82 1.90
C LYS A 38 -8.07 3.05 1.23
N ILE A 39 -6.88 3.15 1.80
CA ILE A 39 -5.73 2.33 1.44
C ILE A 39 -5.92 0.93 1.99
N ASN A 40 -5.53 -0.08 1.21
CA ASN A 40 -5.71 -1.47 1.51
C ASN A 40 -4.39 -2.23 1.37
N LEU A 41 -4.30 -3.30 2.13
CA LEU A 41 -3.33 -4.37 1.93
C LEU A 41 -4.11 -5.68 1.91
N TYR A 42 -3.88 -6.50 0.90
CA TYR A 42 -4.44 -7.85 0.82
C TYR A 42 -3.34 -8.89 0.62
N HIS A 43 -3.53 -10.07 1.19
CA HIS A 43 -2.80 -11.28 0.84
C HIS A 43 -3.75 -12.46 0.62
N SER A 44 -3.50 -13.28 -0.40
CA SER A 44 -4.35 -14.42 -0.79
C SER A 44 -4.67 -15.38 0.37
N SER A 45 -3.71 -15.64 1.24
CA SER A 45 -3.87 -16.55 2.39
C SER A 45 -4.35 -15.89 3.69
N PHE A 46 -4.27 -14.56 3.83
CA PHE A 46 -4.51 -13.88 5.11
C PHE A 46 -5.63 -12.83 5.06
N GLY A 47 -6.16 -12.55 3.88
CA GLY A 47 -7.24 -11.59 3.69
C GLY A 47 -6.72 -10.16 3.62
N ARG A 48 -7.58 -9.21 4.04
CA ARG A 48 -7.39 -7.78 3.81
C ARG A 48 -7.40 -6.98 5.10
N ILE A 49 -6.58 -5.95 5.14
CA ILE A 49 -6.71 -4.83 6.09
C ILE A 49 -6.85 -3.51 5.32
N ASN A 50 -7.52 -2.54 5.93
CA ASN A 50 -7.78 -1.22 5.34
C ASN A 50 -7.38 -0.13 6.34
N SER A 51 -6.91 1.01 5.87
CA SER A 51 -6.76 2.21 6.70
C SER A 51 -8.12 2.66 7.28
N ALA A 52 -8.10 3.37 8.41
CA ALA A 52 -9.29 4.04 8.90
C ALA A 52 -9.54 5.33 8.10
N THR A 53 -8.47 6.08 7.84
CA THR A 53 -8.46 7.34 7.09
C THR A 53 -8.56 7.12 5.58
N SER A 54 -9.37 7.95 4.92
CA SER A 54 -9.49 8.04 3.47
C SER A 54 -8.52 9.09 2.92
N VAL A 55 -7.87 8.81 1.79
CA VAL A 55 -6.84 9.69 1.19
C VAL A 55 -7.28 10.37 -0.11
N ASN A 56 -8.57 10.29 -0.45
CA ASN A 56 -9.12 10.81 -1.69
C ASN A 56 -9.74 12.22 -1.54
N ASP A 57 -9.17 13.05 -0.67
CA ASP A 57 -9.65 14.41 -0.38
C ASP A 57 -9.01 15.51 -1.26
N GLY A 58 -8.18 15.11 -2.23
CA GLY A 58 -7.44 16.01 -3.12
C GLY A 58 -6.15 16.58 -2.52
N LYS A 59 -5.72 16.12 -1.34
CA LYS A 59 -4.43 16.49 -0.73
C LYS A 59 -3.40 15.39 -0.91
N TRP A 60 -2.14 15.78 -0.70
CA TRP A 60 -1.05 14.82 -0.64
C TRP A 60 -1.06 14.09 0.70
N HIS A 61 -0.99 12.77 0.64
CA HIS A 61 -0.88 11.89 1.79
C HIS A 61 0.33 10.96 1.64
N LEU A 62 1.07 10.76 2.72
CA LEU A 62 2.10 9.72 2.76
C LEU A 62 1.45 8.39 3.10
N VAL A 63 1.48 7.45 2.16
CA VAL A 63 1.00 6.08 2.37
C VAL A 63 2.18 5.15 2.56
N THR A 64 2.22 4.42 3.67
CA THR A 64 3.30 3.49 3.99
C THR A 64 2.77 2.11 4.36
N TRP A 65 3.35 1.09 3.73
CA TRP A 65 3.19 -0.30 4.14
C TRP A 65 4.48 -0.81 4.75
N ARG A 66 4.38 -1.29 5.98
CA ARG A 66 5.51 -1.81 6.76
C ARG A 66 5.33 -3.31 6.95
N TYR A 67 6.32 -4.10 6.51
CA TYR A 67 6.38 -5.54 6.75
C TYR A 67 7.56 -5.89 7.65
N ALA A 68 7.30 -6.64 8.73
CA ALA A 68 8.33 -7.13 9.63
C ALA A 68 8.57 -8.64 9.43
N LYS A 69 9.79 -9.10 9.75
CA LYS A 69 10.21 -10.51 9.57
C LYS A 69 9.35 -11.53 10.34
N ASN A 70 8.67 -11.10 11.40
CA ASN A 70 7.73 -11.93 12.16
C ASN A 70 6.35 -12.05 11.48
N GLY A 71 6.18 -11.50 10.28
CA GLY A 71 4.96 -11.53 9.50
C GLY A 71 3.98 -10.39 9.75
N THR A 72 4.30 -9.46 10.65
CA THR A 72 3.43 -8.32 10.92
C THR A 72 3.46 -7.31 9.77
N PHE A 73 2.30 -7.08 9.17
CA PHE A 73 2.05 -5.95 8.27
C PHE A 73 1.32 -4.84 8.98
N LYS A 74 1.68 -3.60 8.61
CA LYS A 74 1.01 -2.40 9.07
C LYS A 74 0.82 -1.41 7.93
N ILE A 75 -0.28 -0.68 7.97
CA ILE A 75 -0.56 0.48 7.12
C ILE A 75 -0.40 1.73 7.97
N TYR A 76 0.31 2.72 7.42
CA TYR A 76 0.41 4.05 7.99
C TYR A 76 -0.09 5.08 6.97
N ILE A 77 -0.83 6.08 7.45
CA ILE A 77 -1.24 7.27 6.69
C ILE A 77 -0.70 8.49 7.44
N ASP A 78 0.06 9.33 6.73
CA ASP A 78 0.67 10.55 7.27
C ASP A 78 1.43 10.31 8.58
N GLY A 79 2.23 9.24 8.61
CA GLY A 79 3.03 8.86 9.76
C GLY A 79 2.30 8.06 10.85
N ASN A 80 0.97 8.01 10.83
CA ASN A 80 0.15 7.38 11.87
C ASN A 80 -0.22 5.94 11.52
N GLU A 81 -0.09 5.02 12.47
CA GLU A 81 -0.50 3.63 12.29
C GLU A 81 -2.03 3.51 12.24
N GLU A 82 -2.53 2.89 11.19
CA GLU A 82 -3.96 2.88 10.87
C GLU A 82 -4.53 1.45 10.80
N ALA A 83 -3.70 0.47 10.51
CA ALA A 83 -4.08 -0.94 10.51
C ALA A 83 -2.89 -1.86 10.76
N SER A 84 -3.15 -3.03 11.34
CA SER A 84 -2.14 -4.07 11.59
C SER A 84 -2.74 -5.47 11.46
N ALA A 85 -2.00 -6.39 10.87
CA ALA A 85 -2.33 -7.82 10.86
C ALA A 85 -1.07 -8.68 10.77
N ASN A 86 -1.17 -9.94 11.18
CA ASN A 86 -0.11 -10.93 10.96
C ASN A 86 -0.43 -11.74 9.70
N PHE A 87 0.39 -11.59 8.65
CA PHE A 87 0.27 -12.33 7.40
C PHE A 87 1.36 -13.40 7.27
N GLY A 88 1.93 -13.86 8.38
CA GLY A 88 3.00 -14.84 8.39
C GLY A 88 4.20 -14.44 7.52
N THR A 89 5.01 -15.43 7.17
CA THR A 89 6.17 -15.21 6.31
C THR A 89 5.74 -15.18 4.85
N ILE A 90 6.04 -14.09 4.15
CA ILE A 90 5.79 -13.93 2.72
C ILE A 90 7.09 -14.17 1.95
N ASN A 91 7.00 -14.97 0.89
CA ASN A 91 8.09 -15.22 -0.03
C ASN A 91 8.12 -14.14 -1.12
N TRP A 92 9.06 -13.19 -1.01
CA TRP A 92 9.18 -12.05 -1.91
C TRP A 92 10.00 -12.33 -3.20
N ASN A 93 10.37 -13.58 -3.46
CA ASN A 93 11.34 -13.94 -4.49
C ASN A 93 10.75 -13.91 -5.92
N SER A 94 11.46 -13.29 -6.87
CA SER A 94 11.30 -13.44 -8.33
C SER A 94 9.96 -13.03 -8.94
N TRP A 95 9.58 -11.76 -8.80
CA TRP A 95 8.29 -11.25 -9.27
C TRP A 95 8.38 -9.86 -9.89
N TYR A 96 7.50 -9.57 -10.86
CA TYR A 96 7.39 -8.24 -11.47
C TYR A 96 6.57 -7.32 -10.57
N TRP A 97 7.25 -6.35 -9.97
CA TRP A 97 6.61 -5.28 -9.21
C TRP A 97 6.38 -4.07 -10.12
N ILE A 98 5.13 -3.59 -10.15
CA ILE A 98 4.76 -2.43 -10.97
C ILE A 98 4.08 -1.39 -10.10
N ILE A 99 4.51 -0.14 -10.24
CA ILE A 99 3.84 1.02 -9.65
C ILE A 99 2.64 1.38 -10.51
N SER A 100 1.50 1.66 -9.88
CA SER A 100 0.25 2.03 -10.55
C SER A 100 -0.28 0.98 -11.54
N ALA A 101 -0.14 -0.31 -11.23
CA ALA A 101 -0.80 -1.35 -12.01
C ALA A 101 -0.88 -2.70 -11.27
N SER A 102 -1.79 -3.56 -11.73
CA SER A 102 -1.86 -4.96 -11.33
C SER A 102 -0.92 -5.84 -12.19
N GLY A 103 0.25 -6.23 -11.66
CA GLY A 103 1.14 -7.28 -12.19
C GLY A 103 1.23 -7.37 -13.72
N SER A 104 1.22 -8.60 -14.28
CA SER A 104 1.24 -8.83 -15.75
C SER A 104 0.09 -8.20 -16.52
N SER A 105 -1.10 -8.06 -15.93
CA SER A 105 -2.27 -7.49 -16.62
C SER A 105 -2.15 -5.99 -16.86
N LYS A 106 -1.24 -5.31 -16.15
CA LYS A 106 -0.97 -3.86 -16.26
C LYS A 106 -2.24 -3.00 -16.27
N SER A 107 -3.26 -3.41 -15.50
CA SER A 107 -4.57 -2.77 -15.46
C SER A 107 -4.89 -2.26 -14.06
N ASN A 108 -5.97 -1.49 -13.92
CA ASN A 108 -6.47 -0.99 -12.64
C ASN A 108 -5.44 -0.12 -11.89
N GLY A 109 -4.70 0.70 -12.64
CA GLY A 109 -3.75 1.62 -12.05
C GLY A 109 -4.40 2.65 -11.14
N PHE A 110 -3.59 3.25 -10.28
CA PHE A 110 -4.01 4.35 -9.44
C PHE A 110 -4.38 5.57 -10.29
N ILE A 111 -5.54 6.16 -10.02
CA ILE A 111 -6.03 7.36 -10.68
C ILE A 111 -5.71 8.53 -9.76
N GLY A 112 -4.66 9.27 -10.07
CA GLY A 112 -4.16 10.38 -9.27
C GLY A 112 -2.68 10.63 -9.56
N SER A 113 -2.04 11.38 -8.67
CA SER A 113 -0.60 11.62 -8.70
C SER A 113 0.10 10.75 -7.67
N ILE A 114 1.28 10.24 -8.02
CA ILE A 114 2.20 9.52 -7.12
C ILE A 114 3.53 10.26 -7.16
N ASP A 115 4.14 10.49 -6.00
CA ASP A 115 5.46 11.07 -5.89
C ASP A 115 6.31 10.34 -4.85
N ASP A 116 7.62 10.51 -4.95
CA ASP A 116 8.62 10.16 -3.93
C ASP A 116 8.47 8.73 -3.37
N VAL A 117 8.45 7.78 -4.31
CA VAL A 117 8.31 6.35 -4.03
C VAL A 117 9.60 5.80 -3.43
N ARG A 118 9.51 5.18 -2.25
CA ARG A 118 10.64 4.63 -1.51
C ARG A 118 10.40 3.18 -1.09
N ILE A 119 11.40 2.32 -1.36
CA ILE A 119 11.42 0.92 -0.94
C ILE A 119 12.66 0.71 -0.05
N TYR A 120 12.45 0.08 1.10
CA TYR A 120 13.48 -0.14 2.12
C TYR A 120 13.74 -1.64 2.27
N SER A 121 15.02 -2.03 2.30
CA SER A 121 15.47 -3.41 2.58
C SER A 121 15.47 -3.76 4.07
N ARG A 122 14.98 -2.85 4.92
CA ARG A 122 14.84 -3.00 6.37
C ARG A 122 13.46 -2.56 6.83
N VAL A 123 13.11 -3.00 8.03
CA VAL A 123 11.89 -2.55 8.69
C VAL A 123 12.13 -1.18 9.29
N LEU A 124 11.34 -0.18 8.89
CA LEU A 124 11.36 1.14 9.51
C LEU A 124 10.70 1.11 10.90
N SER A 125 11.16 1.97 11.80
CA SER A 125 10.48 2.24 13.07
C SER A 125 9.31 3.22 12.89
N PRO A 126 8.35 3.28 13.82
CA PRO A 126 7.27 4.27 13.76
C PRO A 126 7.76 5.71 13.69
N SER A 127 8.83 6.06 14.43
CA SER A 127 9.42 7.41 14.39
C SER A 127 10.00 7.74 13.02
N GLU A 128 10.73 6.81 12.39
CA GLU A 128 11.25 7.04 11.03
C GLU A 128 10.12 7.23 10.01
N ILE A 129 8.99 6.53 10.16
CA ILE A 129 7.83 6.71 9.28
C ILE A 129 7.17 8.07 9.51
N HIS A 130 7.11 8.53 10.76
CA HIS A 130 6.61 9.86 11.09
C HIS A 130 7.50 10.96 10.51
N ASP A 131 8.82 10.84 10.63
CA ASP A 131 9.77 11.82 10.08
C ASP A 131 9.66 11.96 8.56
N LEU A 132 9.28 10.88 7.85
CA LEU A 132 9.02 10.92 6.40
C LEU A 132 7.75 11.70 6.04
N SER A 133 6.77 11.81 6.95
CA SER A 133 5.50 12.51 6.69
C SER A 133 5.54 14.02 6.88
N ILE A 134 6.62 14.54 7.46
CA ILE A 134 6.80 15.96 7.78
C ILE A 134 7.90 16.64 6.96
N GLN A 135 8.50 15.92 6.00
CA GLN A 135 9.41 16.46 4.99
C GLN A 135 8.63 17.15 3.88
#